data_AF-A0A959W224-F1
#
_entry.id   AF-A0A959W224-F1
#
_cell.length_a   1.000
_cell.length_b   1.000
_cell.length_c   1.000
_cell.angle_alpha   90.00
_cell.angle_beta   90.00
_cell.angle_gamma   90.00
#
_symmetry.space_group_name_H-M   'P 1'
#
loop_
_entity.id
_entity.type
_entity.pdbx_description
1 polymer ?
#
loop_
_entity_poly.entity_id
_entity_poly.type
_entity_poly.pdbx_seq_one_letter_code
_entity_poly.pdbx_strand_id
1 'polypeptide(L)'
;MLDPRFDPKRFFFVLEPIRASGLVERGDGGVVMVSGGADSVCMLGGLTTVAGSEGLVALHVNYGLRDEADRDEQLVRELCSGLGVELEVVRAGEPEGNVQGWARDIRHREAERLRAERGLDWIAVGHNRTDQVETFLYRLASSPGTRPLLVMPPRSGRLIRPLLALDREFIRSEAERTEVRFVNDATNDDLSYARNRIRHEVIPALEQVNPAARQNILRTRDEMEEDEDLIGDLAGQAIADGIGEGAEFPAGLLLGLHPAVQRRVLRRMAEGALGRPVAIPPGLAAEAVRLAGHPEGGVLDLGGGDVLSVESGLIGVNSIAESTDTDPPAPVTIPARGGKVRFGGWSIEAELIDGKTAMAMFGDPFQTFFGSEFQEWILAEIGDIPAVRAPEVRVWGPGDRVNPIGLGGSRSLQDVFTDAKVPRSKRRAWPVVWFGDRLLWVPGLVRSTHCLVTSESERVLRLEAKPPFAI
;
A
#
# COMPACT_ATOMS: atom_id res chain seq x y z
N MET A 1 17.94 -13.39 -46.49
CA MET A 1 17.27 -14.70 -46.29
C MET A 1 17.20 -14.90 -44.79
N LEU A 2 16.01 -15.10 -44.22
CA LEU A 2 15.86 -15.31 -42.77
C LEU A 2 16.60 -16.60 -42.39
N ASP A 3 17.31 -16.59 -41.26
CA ASP A 3 18.05 -17.76 -40.78
C ASP A 3 17.04 -18.84 -40.33
N PRO A 4 17.00 -20.03 -40.96
CA PRO A 4 16.05 -21.09 -40.63
C PRO A 4 16.20 -21.64 -39.20
N ARG A 5 17.26 -21.26 -38.48
CA ARG A 5 17.48 -21.58 -37.07
C ARG A 5 16.62 -20.73 -36.11
N PHE A 6 15.98 -19.67 -36.60
CA PHE A 6 15.04 -18.84 -35.82
C PHE A 6 13.57 -19.06 -36.23
N ASP A 7 13.25 -20.23 -36.80
CA ASP A 7 11.87 -20.64 -37.06
C ASP A 7 11.10 -20.79 -35.71
N PRO A 8 9.96 -20.10 -35.53
CA PRO A 8 9.09 -20.23 -34.35
C PRO A 8 8.80 -21.69 -33.94
N LYS A 9 8.76 -22.62 -34.91
CA LYS A 9 8.52 -24.05 -34.65
C LYS A 9 9.61 -24.72 -33.81
N ARG A 10 10.83 -24.17 -33.77
CA ARG A 10 11.94 -24.72 -32.97
C ARG A 10 11.74 -24.52 -31.46
N PHE A 11 10.88 -23.58 -31.06
CA PHE A 11 10.62 -23.26 -29.64
C PHE A 11 9.44 -24.04 -29.04
N PHE A 12 9.00 -25.13 -29.67
CA PHE A 12 7.78 -25.83 -29.27
C PHE A 12 7.79 -26.31 -27.80
N PHE A 13 8.97 -26.62 -27.26
CA PHE A 13 9.17 -27.16 -25.91
C PHE A 13 8.92 -26.14 -24.80
N VAL A 14 8.88 -24.83 -25.09
CA VAL A 14 8.49 -23.80 -24.12
C VAL A 14 7.03 -23.35 -24.26
N LEU A 15 6.32 -23.77 -25.32
CA LEU A 15 4.97 -23.26 -25.61
C LEU A 15 3.93 -23.69 -24.58
N GLU A 16 3.95 -24.98 -24.22
CA GLU A 16 3.01 -25.51 -23.23
C GLU A 16 3.24 -24.89 -21.85
N PRO A 17 4.49 -24.81 -21.32
CA PRO A 17 4.77 -24.13 -20.06
C PRO A 17 4.34 -22.66 -20.05
N ILE A 18 4.61 -21.92 -21.13
CA ILE A 18 4.21 -20.50 -21.24
C ILE A 18 2.68 -20.38 -21.24
N ARG A 19 1.95 -21.22 -21.99
CA ARG A 19 0.48 -21.20 -22.00
C ARG A 19 -0.11 -21.61 -20.65
N ALA A 20 0.42 -22.66 -20.03
CA ALA A 20 -0.03 -23.16 -18.73
C ALA A 20 0.18 -22.12 -17.62
N SER A 21 1.15 -21.20 -17.77
CA SER A 21 1.36 -20.12 -16.81
C SER A 21 0.20 -19.12 -16.73
N GLY A 22 -0.63 -19.01 -17.78
CA GLY A 22 -1.70 -18.01 -17.87
C GLY A 22 -1.22 -16.55 -17.82
N LEU A 23 0.09 -16.30 -17.98
CA LEU A 23 0.69 -14.97 -17.84
C LEU A 23 0.49 -14.07 -19.06
N VAL A 24 0.27 -14.68 -20.23
CA VAL A 24 0.23 -14.04 -21.55
C VAL A 24 -0.86 -14.70 -22.39
N GLU A 25 -1.69 -13.87 -23.02
CA GLU A 25 -2.71 -14.26 -23.97
C GLU A 25 -2.40 -13.76 -25.39
N ARG A 26 -3.16 -14.23 -26.38
CA ARG A 26 -2.98 -13.81 -27.77
C ARG A 26 -3.45 -12.37 -27.94
N GLY A 27 -2.60 -11.52 -28.50
CA GLY A 27 -2.87 -10.09 -28.68
C GLY A 27 -2.38 -9.19 -27.55
N ASP A 28 -1.86 -9.77 -26.47
CA ASP A 28 -1.19 -9.00 -25.41
C ASP A 28 0.06 -8.29 -25.93
N GLY A 29 0.29 -7.06 -25.44
CA GLY A 29 1.48 -6.28 -25.76
C GLY A 29 2.55 -6.38 -24.66
N GLY A 30 3.82 -6.59 -25.02
CA GLY A 30 4.85 -6.75 -24.00
C GLY A 30 6.29 -6.47 -24.42
N VAL A 31 7.10 -6.02 -23.46
CA VAL A 31 8.55 -5.89 -23.61
C VAL A 31 9.22 -7.20 -23.20
N VAL A 32 10.02 -7.79 -24.08
CA VAL A 32 10.77 -9.02 -23.78
C VAL A 32 12.24 -8.69 -23.60
N MET A 33 12.79 -8.93 -22.41
CA MET A 33 14.21 -8.64 -22.13
C MET A 33 15.09 -9.80 -22.63
N VAL A 34 15.95 -9.52 -23.62
CA VAL A 34 16.75 -10.54 -24.33
C VAL A 34 18.24 -10.29 -24.15
N SER A 35 18.91 -11.17 -23.41
CA SER A 35 20.37 -11.10 -23.23
C SER A 35 21.16 -11.81 -24.33
N GLY A 36 20.50 -12.66 -25.12
CA GLY A 36 21.15 -13.54 -26.11
C GLY A 36 21.49 -14.93 -25.56
N GLY A 37 21.36 -15.15 -24.24
CA GLY A 37 21.48 -16.48 -23.64
C GLY A 37 20.26 -17.37 -23.88
N ALA A 38 20.44 -18.69 -23.74
CA ALA A 38 19.44 -19.72 -24.06
C ALA A 38 18.05 -19.43 -23.49
N ASP A 39 17.96 -19.09 -22.19
CA ASP A 39 16.69 -18.79 -21.52
C ASP A 39 15.94 -17.64 -22.20
N SER A 40 16.63 -16.53 -22.45
CA SER A 40 16.02 -15.33 -23.04
C SER A 40 15.64 -15.50 -24.52
N VAL A 41 16.43 -16.27 -25.27
CA VAL A 41 16.17 -16.60 -26.68
C VAL A 41 14.95 -17.50 -26.80
N CYS A 42 14.88 -18.55 -25.98
CA CYS A 42 13.75 -19.47 -25.97
C CYS A 42 12.48 -18.79 -25.47
N MET A 43 12.59 -17.91 -24.46
CA MET A 43 11.48 -17.09 -24.00
C MET A 43 10.91 -16.22 -25.12
N LEU A 44 11.76 -15.49 -25.88
CA LEU A 44 11.30 -14.66 -26.98
C LEU A 44 10.59 -15.49 -28.06
N GLY A 45 11.18 -16.61 -28.49
CA GLY A 45 10.57 -17.47 -29.50
C GLY A 45 9.23 -18.07 -29.07
N GLY A 46 9.14 -18.50 -27.81
CA GLY A 46 7.91 -19.00 -27.22
C GLY A 46 6.82 -17.93 -27.12
N LEU A 47 7.14 -16.75 -26.59
CA LEU A 47 6.21 -15.63 -26.46
C LEU A 47 5.73 -15.13 -27.83
N THR A 48 6.61 -15.08 -28.83
CA THR A 48 6.24 -14.72 -30.21
C THR A 48 5.15 -15.64 -30.76
N THR A 49 5.23 -16.94 -30.45
CA THR A 49 4.24 -17.93 -30.89
C THR A 49 2.93 -17.82 -30.12
N VAL A 50 2.96 -17.40 -28.85
CA VAL A 50 1.77 -17.31 -27.98
C VAL A 50 1.04 -15.98 -28.14
N ALA A 51 1.75 -14.86 -28.01
CA ALA A 51 1.19 -13.50 -28.07
C ALA A 51 1.01 -12.99 -29.51
N GLY A 52 1.90 -13.42 -30.43
CA GLY A 52 2.05 -12.85 -31.77
C GLY A 52 3.18 -11.82 -31.81
N SER A 53 3.90 -11.72 -32.93
CA SER A 53 5.10 -10.87 -33.04
C SER A 53 4.79 -9.37 -33.00
N GLU A 54 3.63 -8.95 -33.52
CA GLU A 54 3.22 -7.54 -33.65
C GLU A 54 3.00 -6.83 -32.31
N GLY A 55 2.66 -7.59 -31.25
CA GLY A 55 2.47 -7.04 -29.90
C GLY A 55 3.76 -6.98 -29.08
N LEU A 56 4.88 -7.50 -29.60
CA LEU A 56 6.11 -7.66 -28.82
C LEU A 56 7.19 -6.66 -29.25
N VAL A 57 7.91 -6.15 -28.26
CA VAL A 57 9.17 -5.44 -28.48
C VAL A 57 10.25 -6.11 -27.66
N ALA A 58 11.30 -6.60 -28.34
CA ALA A 58 12.49 -7.12 -27.67
C ALA A 58 13.36 -5.95 -27.21
N LEU A 59 13.88 -6.03 -25.99
CA LEU A 59 14.88 -5.09 -25.45
C LEU A 59 16.18 -5.83 -25.19
N HIS A 60 17.26 -5.38 -25.83
CA HIS A 60 18.62 -5.80 -25.55
C HIS A 60 19.42 -4.65 -24.96
N VAL A 61 20.16 -4.91 -23.88
CA VAL A 61 21.11 -3.94 -23.30
C VAL A 61 22.52 -4.44 -23.56
N ASN A 62 23.24 -3.75 -24.44
CA ASN A 62 24.65 -3.99 -24.69
C ASN A 62 25.47 -3.13 -23.71
N TYR A 63 26.14 -3.77 -22.75
CA TYR A 63 26.87 -3.05 -21.70
C TYR A 63 28.27 -2.58 -22.14
N GLY A 64 28.77 -3.00 -23.30
CA GLY A 64 30.13 -2.64 -23.77
C GLY A 64 31.26 -3.15 -22.88
N LEU A 65 31.00 -4.07 -21.95
CA LEU A 65 31.97 -4.57 -20.97
C LEU A 65 32.87 -5.68 -21.51
N ARG A 66 32.56 -6.23 -22.68
CA ARG A 66 33.25 -7.38 -23.28
C ARG A 66 33.40 -7.19 -24.78
N ASP A 67 34.48 -7.73 -25.33
CA ASP A 67 34.71 -7.74 -26.78
C ASP A 67 33.61 -8.53 -27.52
N GLU A 68 33.00 -9.52 -26.86
CA GLU A 68 31.89 -10.29 -27.42
C GLU A 68 30.54 -9.57 -27.40
N ALA A 69 30.41 -8.43 -26.71
CA ALA A 69 29.11 -7.78 -26.51
C ALA A 69 28.45 -7.34 -27.83
N ASP A 70 29.25 -6.88 -28.81
CA ASP A 70 28.76 -6.57 -30.15
C ASP A 70 28.32 -7.82 -30.93
N ARG A 71 28.97 -8.96 -30.68
CA ARG A 71 28.59 -10.25 -31.28
C ARG A 71 27.27 -10.77 -30.69
N ASP A 72 27.08 -10.60 -29.39
CA ASP A 72 25.85 -10.94 -28.68
C ASP A 72 24.68 -10.09 -29.20
N GLU A 73 24.90 -8.78 -29.35
CA GLU A 73 23.93 -7.86 -29.95
C GLU A 73 23.54 -8.31 -31.37
N GLN A 74 24.52 -8.66 -32.21
CA GLN A 74 24.28 -9.11 -33.57
C GLN A 74 23.42 -10.39 -33.62
N LEU A 75 23.64 -11.34 -32.71
CA LEU A 75 22.80 -12.54 -32.60
C LEU A 75 21.35 -12.17 -32.25
N VAL A 76 21.14 -11.23 -31.33
CA VAL A 76 19.79 -10.78 -30.95
C VAL A 76 19.11 -10.04 -32.11
N ARG A 77 19.85 -9.26 -32.89
CA ARG A 77 19.34 -8.62 -34.12
C ARG A 77 18.86 -9.66 -35.14
N GLU A 78 19.66 -10.69 -35.38
CA GLU A 78 19.30 -11.80 -36.29
C GLU A 78 18.07 -12.56 -35.80
N LEU A 79 18.00 -12.84 -34.50
CA LEU A 79 16.87 -13.50 -33.85
C LEU A 79 15.57 -12.71 -34.02
N CYS A 80 15.57 -11.42 -33.68
CA CYS A 80 14.37 -10.58 -33.74
C CYS A 80 13.88 -10.40 -35.18
N SER A 81 14.82 -10.22 -36.13
CA SER A 81 14.51 -10.22 -37.56
C SER A 81 13.90 -11.55 -38.02
N GLY A 82 14.46 -12.68 -37.57
CA GLY A 82 13.95 -14.04 -37.81
C GLY A 82 12.50 -14.24 -37.33
N LEU A 83 12.19 -13.70 -36.15
CA LEU A 83 10.89 -13.83 -35.49
C LEU A 83 9.88 -12.75 -35.88
N GLY A 84 10.29 -11.73 -36.63
CA GLY A 84 9.43 -10.59 -36.99
C GLY A 84 9.07 -9.70 -35.80
N VAL A 85 9.95 -9.62 -34.80
CA VAL A 85 9.76 -8.83 -33.57
C VAL A 85 10.59 -7.54 -33.64
N GLU A 86 10.03 -6.41 -33.24
CA GLU A 86 10.77 -5.14 -33.12
C GLU A 86 11.85 -5.27 -32.05
N LEU A 87 13.04 -4.72 -32.31
CA LEU A 87 14.17 -4.74 -31.37
C LEU A 87 14.63 -3.33 -31.04
N GLU A 88 14.56 -3.00 -29.75
CA GLU A 88 15.24 -1.85 -29.15
C GLU A 88 16.59 -2.30 -28.58
N VAL A 89 17.66 -1.61 -28.97
CA VAL A 89 19.01 -1.83 -28.41
C VAL A 89 19.44 -0.60 -27.65
N VAL A 90 19.70 -0.78 -26.35
CA VAL A 90 20.31 0.24 -25.50
C VAL A 90 21.77 -0.10 -25.29
N ARG A 91 22.67 0.82 -25.65
CA ARG A 91 24.08 0.72 -25.28
C ARG A 91 24.30 1.42 -23.94
N ALA A 92 24.66 0.66 -22.92
CA ALA A 92 24.94 1.21 -21.61
C ALA A 92 26.28 1.97 -21.63
N GLY A 93 26.34 3.08 -20.90
CA GLY A 93 27.58 3.83 -20.69
C GLY A 93 28.49 3.16 -19.65
N GLU A 94 29.33 3.95 -18.98
CA GLU A 94 30.21 3.44 -17.93
C GLU A 94 29.43 2.97 -16.68
N PRO A 95 29.91 1.90 -16.02
CA PRO A 95 29.27 1.38 -14.82
C PRO A 95 29.44 2.30 -13.61
N GLU A 96 28.36 2.44 -12.83
CA GLU A 96 28.37 3.16 -11.56
C GLU A 96 28.26 2.16 -10.39
N GLY A 97 29.28 2.10 -9.51
CA GLY A 97 29.25 1.25 -8.32
C GLY A 97 29.33 -0.25 -8.62
N ASN A 98 28.42 -1.04 -8.03
CA ASN A 98 28.38 -2.48 -8.26
C ASN A 98 27.85 -2.78 -9.66
N VAL A 99 28.71 -3.34 -10.53
CA VAL A 99 28.39 -3.62 -11.94
C VAL A 99 27.12 -4.46 -12.13
N GLN A 100 26.86 -5.46 -11.28
CA GLN A 100 25.66 -6.30 -11.40
C GLN A 100 24.38 -5.54 -10.99
N GLY A 101 24.46 -4.76 -9.91
CA GLY A 101 23.38 -3.88 -9.47
C GLY A 101 23.05 -2.85 -10.56
N TRP A 102 24.06 -2.12 -11.02
CA TRP A 102 23.96 -1.16 -12.11
C TRP A 102 23.38 -1.78 -13.39
N ALA A 103 23.89 -2.95 -13.80
CA ALA A 103 23.43 -3.62 -15.01
C ALA A 103 21.95 -4.02 -14.90
N ARG A 104 21.53 -4.50 -13.71
CA ARG A 104 20.13 -4.82 -13.42
C ARG A 104 19.25 -3.58 -13.44
N ASP A 105 19.69 -2.49 -12.82
CA ASP A 105 18.91 -1.26 -12.69
C ASP A 105 18.67 -0.61 -14.05
N ILE A 106 19.69 -0.50 -14.90
CA ILE A 106 19.53 -0.02 -16.28
C ILE A 106 18.52 -0.89 -17.03
N ARG A 107 18.68 -2.21 -16.97
CA ARG A 107 17.82 -3.12 -17.73
C ARG A 107 16.35 -3.00 -17.35
N HIS A 108 16.05 -2.88 -16.04
CA HIS A 108 14.69 -2.69 -15.57
C HIS A 108 14.15 -1.29 -15.89
N ARG A 109 14.97 -0.24 -15.75
CA ARG A 109 14.58 1.13 -16.07
C ARG A 109 14.23 1.29 -17.55
N GLU A 110 15.07 0.80 -18.45
CA GLU A 110 14.83 0.89 -19.89
C GLU A 110 13.64 0.03 -20.33
N ALA A 111 13.43 -1.14 -19.71
CA ALA A 111 12.25 -1.96 -19.97
C ALA A 111 10.96 -1.24 -19.56
N GLU A 112 10.93 -0.60 -18.40
CA GLU A 112 9.76 0.16 -17.95
C GLU A 112 9.53 1.43 -18.79
N ARG A 113 10.60 2.14 -19.17
CA ARG A 113 10.53 3.27 -20.10
C ARG A 113 9.85 2.84 -21.40
N LEU A 114 10.36 1.78 -22.03
CA LEU A 114 9.87 1.28 -23.31
C LEU A 114 8.42 0.78 -23.20
N ARG A 115 8.09 0.05 -22.13
CA ARG A 115 6.73 -0.42 -21.85
C ARG A 115 5.75 0.76 -21.74
N ALA A 116 6.12 1.79 -20.98
CA ALA A 116 5.28 2.97 -20.77
C ALA A 116 5.09 3.79 -22.06
N GLU A 117 6.17 4.06 -22.80
CA GLU A 117 6.14 4.82 -24.06
C GLU A 117 5.28 4.15 -25.13
N ARG A 118 5.27 2.81 -25.17
CA ARG A 118 4.52 2.01 -26.16
C ARG A 118 3.13 1.59 -25.66
N GLY A 119 2.77 1.90 -24.42
CA GLY A 119 1.49 1.51 -23.83
C GLY A 119 1.31 0.00 -23.66
N LEU A 120 2.40 -0.74 -23.43
CA LEU A 120 2.40 -2.21 -23.35
C LEU A 120 1.98 -2.71 -21.97
N ASP A 121 1.50 -3.96 -21.91
CA ASP A 121 0.89 -4.53 -20.72
C ASP A 121 1.92 -5.00 -19.70
N TRP A 122 2.99 -5.65 -20.15
CA TRP A 122 3.94 -6.34 -19.28
C TRP A 122 5.40 -6.29 -19.77
N ILE A 123 6.31 -6.73 -18.89
CA ILE A 123 7.74 -6.92 -19.14
C ILE A 123 8.09 -8.38 -18.81
N ALA A 124 8.69 -9.12 -19.74
CA ALA A 124 9.11 -10.51 -19.53
C ALA A 124 10.61 -10.63 -19.30
N VAL A 125 10.98 -11.44 -18.30
CA VAL A 125 12.37 -11.82 -18.00
C VAL A 125 12.55 -13.33 -17.98
N GLY A 126 13.68 -13.80 -18.48
CA GLY A 126 13.99 -15.23 -18.64
C GLY A 126 14.42 -15.95 -17.35
N HIS A 127 13.76 -15.68 -16.23
CA HIS A 127 13.99 -16.45 -15.01
C HIS A 127 13.33 -17.83 -15.11
N ASN A 128 14.02 -18.84 -14.60
CA ASN A 128 13.61 -20.24 -14.67
C ASN A 128 13.54 -20.91 -13.29
N ARG A 129 13.17 -22.19 -13.24
CA ARG A 129 13.02 -22.97 -12.00
C ARG A 129 14.34 -23.13 -11.25
N THR A 130 15.46 -23.26 -11.96
CA THR A 130 16.80 -23.31 -11.35
C THR A 130 17.13 -21.99 -10.64
N ASP A 131 16.71 -20.84 -11.20
CA ASP A 131 16.87 -19.53 -10.55
C ASP A 131 16.10 -19.41 -9.23
N GLN A 132 14.97 -20.12 -9.09
CA GLN A 132 14.20 -20.14 -7.84
C GLN A 132 15.00 -20.82 -6.73
N VAL A 133 15.62 -21.97 -7.01
CA VAL A 133 16.46 -22.69 -6.04
C VAL A 133 17.66 -21.84 -5.62
N GLU A 134 18.35 -21.23 -6.59
CA GLU A 134 19.48 -20.33 -6.33
C GLU A 134 19.06 -19.15 -5.44
N THR A 135 17.92 -18.53 -5.76
CA THR A 135 17.39 -17.39 -4.99
C THR A 135 16.94 -17.81 -3.60
N PHE A 136 16.33 -19.00 -3.46
CA PHE A 136 15.89 -19.54 -2.18
C PHE A 136 17.09 -19.70 -1.23
N LEU A 137 18.14 -20.38 -1.68
CA LEU A 137 19.34 -20.61 -0.88
C LEU A 137 20.07 -19.31 -0.53
N TYR A 138 20.13 -18.39 -1.49
CA TYR A 138 20.69 -17.06 -1.23
C TYR A 138 19.91 -16.32 -0.14
N ARG A 139 18.58 -16.33 -0.22
CA ARG A 139 17.71 -15.66 0.75
C ARG A 139 17.73 -16.34 2.11
N LEU A 140 17.78 -17.67 2.15
CA LEU A 140 17.96 -18.43 3.39
C LEU A 140 19.23 -18.02 4.14
N ALA A 141 20.32 -17.80 3.40
CA ALA A 141 21.60 -17.39 3.98
C ALA A 141 21.68 -15.89 4.36
N SER A 142 20.90 -15.02 3.72
CA SER A 142 21.08 -13.56 3.79
C SER A 142 19.90 -12.78 4.34
N SER A 143 18.72 -13.37 4.42
CA SER A 143 17.46 -12.67 4.68
C SER A 143 16.62 -13.45 5.72
N PRO A 144 16.32 -12.87 6.89
CA PRO A 144 15.52 -13.56 7.91
C PRO A 144 14.04 -13.67 7.52
N GLY A 145 13.39 -14.76 7.93
CA GLY A 145 11.95 -14.98 7.80
C GLY A 145 11.54 -15.81 6.57
N THR A 146 10.25 -16.18 6.51
CA THR A 146 9.71 -17.06 5.45
C THR A 146 9.42 -16.33 4.15
N ARG A 147 8.98 -15.06 4.22
CA ARG A 147 8.61 -14.30 3.01
C ARG A 147 9.74 -14.15 1.99
N PRO A 148 11.01 -13.85 2.37
CA PRO A 148 12.12 -13.87 1.41
C PRO A 148 12.31 -15.22 0.70
N LEU A 149 11.90 -16.33 1.34
CA LEU A 149 11.99 -17.69 0.80
C LEU A 149 10.89 -18.03 -0.20
N LEU A 150 9.83 -17.22 -0.30
CA LEU A 150 8.83 -17.34 -1.38
C LEU A 150 9.39 -16.93 -2.75
N VAL A 151 10.62 -16.38 -2.75
CA VAL A 151 11.44 -16.08 -3.93
C VAL A 151 10.70 -15.23 -4.96
N MET A 152 10.70 -15.64 -6.23
CA MET A 152 10.12 -14.86 -7.32
C MET A 152 8.75 -15.40 -7.70
N PRO A 153 7.67 -14.61 -7.65
CA PRO A 153 6.37 -15.05 -8.17
C PRO A 153 6.36 -15.07 -9.71
N PRO A 154 5.43 -15.82 -10.35
CA PRO A 154 5.24 -15.79 -11.80
C PRO A 154 4.98 -14.38 -12.35
N ARG A 155 4.25 -13.55 -11.59
CA ARG A 155 3.97 -12.13 -11.88
C ARG A 155 4.29 -11.26 -10.67
N SER A 156 4.94 -10.13 -10.90
CA SER A 156 5.23 -9.09 -9.91
C SER A 156 4.88 -7.73 -10.51
N GLY A 157 3.65 -7.26 -10.30
CA GLY A 157 3.13 -6.09 -11.01
C GLY A 157 3.11 -6.34 -12.52
N ARG A 158 3.81 -5.49 -13.28
CA ARG A 158 3.96 -5.60 -14.74
C ARG A 158 5.01 -6.63 -15.18
N LEU A 159 5.88 -7.09 -14.27
CA LEU A 159 6.98 -8.01 -14.58
C LEU A 159 6.50 -9.47 -14.53
N ILE A 160 6.69 -10.23 -15.61
CA ILE A 160 6.32 -11.65 -15.73
C ILE A 160 7.55 -12.54 -15.95
N ARG A 161 7.43 -13.82 -15.54
CA ARG A 161 8.49 -14.85 -15.64
C ARG A 161 7.95 -16.11 -16.32
N PRO A 162 7.85 -16.13 -17.67
CA PRO A 162 7.14 -17.19 -18.38
C PRO A 162 7.81 -18.57 -18.31
N LEU A 163 9.12 -18.63 -18.01
CA LEU A 163 9.90 -19.87 -17.99
C LEU A 163 10.07 -20.47 -16.58
N LEU A 164 9.35 -19.95 -15.58
CA LEU A 164 9.57 -20.29 -14.17
C LEU A 164 9.32 -21.77 -13.83
N ALA A 165 8.56 -22.49 -14.67
CA ALA A 165 8.27 -23.91 -14.51
C ALA A 165 9.37 -24.84 -15.07
N LEU A 166 10.34 -24.30 -15.83
CA LEU A 166 11.35 -25.07 -16.55
C LEU A 166 12.72 -24.98 -15.90
N ASP A 167 13.50 -26.05 -15.96
CA ASP A 167 14.91 -26.02 -15.55
C ASP A 167 15.79 -25.39 -16.64
N ARG A 168 16.85 -24.69 -16.20
CA ARG A 168 17.88 -24.15 -17.10
C ARG A 168 18.49 -25.23 -17.98
N GLU A 169 18.78 -26.38 -17.38
CA GLU A 169 19.40 -27.53 -18.03
C GLU A 169 18.50 -28.07 -19.16
N PHE A 170 17.19 -28.17 -18.90
CA PHE A 170 16.20 -28.58 -19.89
C PHE A 170 16.08 -27.59 -21.05
N ILE A 171 15.97 -26.29 -20.74
CA ILE A 171 15.88 -25.24 -21.77
C ILE A 171 17.10 -25.30 -22.69
N ARG A 172 18.30 -25.43 -22.10
CA ARG A 172 19.54 -25.47 -22.85
C ARG A 172 19.65 -26.74 -23.70
N SER A 173 19.38 -27.91 -23.15
CA SER A 173 19.47 -29.17 -23.90
C SER A 173 18.49 -29.20 -25.07
N GLU A 174 17.27 -28.69 -24.89
CA GLU A 174 16.28 -28.64 -25.94
C GLU A 174 16.59 -27.57 -27.00
N ALA A 175 17.14 -26.42 -26.59
CA ALA A 175 17.65 -25.41 -27.52
C ALA A 175 18.77 -25.99 -28.42
N GLU A 176 19.72 -26.73 -27.83
CA GLU A 176 20.79 -27.40 -28.58
C GLU A 176 20.24 -28.48 -29.51
N ARG A 177 19.33 -29.34 -29.02
CA ARG A 177 18.69 -30.40 -29.80
C ARG A 177 17.88 -29.87 -30.98
N THR A 178 17.30 -28.68 -30.84
CA THR A 178 16.54 -27.98 -31.89
C THR A 178 17.39 -26.99 -32.67
N GLU A 179 18.70 -26.97 -32.46
CA GLU A 179 19.68 -26.10 -33.13
C GLU A 179 19.37 -24.60 -33.03
N VAL A 180 18.68 -24.19 -31.96
CA VAL A 180 18.47 -22.77 -31.62
C VAL A 180 19.81 -22.16 -31.25
N ARG A 181 20.14 -21.03 -31.88
CA ARG A 181 21.40 -20.34 -31.65
C ARG A 181 21.29 -19.41 -30.45
N PHE A 182 22.22 -19.51 -29.50
CA PHE A 182 22.33 -18.62 -28.34
C PHE A 182 23.80 -18.41 -27.96
N VAL A 183 24.04 -17.43 -27.09
CA VAL A 183 25.36 -17.08 -26.56
C VAL A 183 25.62 -17.79 -25.22
N ASN A 184 26.86 -18.20 -25.00
CA ASN A 184 27.34 -18.67 -23.70
C ASN A 184 28.01 -17.51 -22.95
N ASP A 185 27.48 -17.15 -21.78
CA ASP A 185 28.07 -16.12 -20.95
C ASP A 185 29.22 -16.70 -20.09
N ALA A 186 30.45 -16.27 -20.37
CA ALA A 186 31.67 -16.73 -19.68
C ALA A 186 31.73 -16.32 -18.20
N THR A 187 30.94 -15.33 -17.75
CA THR A 187 30.91 -14.89 -16.34
C THR A 187 30.12 -15.82 -15.43
N ASN A 188 29.41 -16.80 -16.00
CA ASN A 188 28.64 -17.80 -15.24
C ASN A 188 29.50 -18.71 -14.36
N ASP A 189 30.81 -18.75 -14.59
CA ASP A 189 31.75 -19.62 -13.87
C ASP A 189 32.59 -18.86 -12.82
N ASP A 190 32.42 -17.54 -12.69
CA ASP A 190 33.17 -16.73 -11.73
C ASP A 190 32.60 -16.87 -10.30
N LEU A 191 33.32 -17.58 -9.43
CA LEU A 191 32.94 -17.84 -8.03
C LEU A 191 33.07 -16.62 -7.10
N SER A 192 33.58 -15.47 -7.58
CA SER A 192 33.51 -14.22 -6.81
C SER A 192 32.07 -13.81 -6.52
N TYR A 193 31.13 -14.22 -7.37
CA TYR A 193 29.70 -13.94 -7.22
C TYR A 193 28.98 -14.98 -6.35
N ALA A 194 28.19 -14.50 -5.39
CA ALA A 194 27.46 -15.35 -4.44
C ALA A 194 26.52 -16.36 -5.12
N ARG A 195 25.86 -15.95 -6.21
CA ARG A 195 24.95 -16.82 -6.96
C ARG A 195 25.69 -17.95 -7.68
N ASN A 196 26.87 -17.68 -8.23
CA ASN A 196 27.72 -18.69 -8.86
C ASN A 196 28.25 -19.69 -7.81
N ARG A 197 28.65 -19.23 -6.61
CA ARG A 197 28.99 -20.15 -5.51
C ARG A 197 27.84 -21.05 -5.11
N ILE A 198 26.61 -20.50 -5.01
CA ILE A 198 25.43 -21.32 -4.72
C ILE A 198 25.23 -22.40 -5.79
N ARG A 199 25.35 -22.04 -7.07
CA ARG A 199 25.19 -22.96 -8.19
C ARG A 199 26.25 -24.05 -8.24
N HIS A 200 27.52 -23.69 -8.08
CA HIS A 200 28.66 -24.58 -8.33
C HIS A 200 29.14 -25.33 -7.08
N GLU A 201 28.86 -24.82 -5.88
CA GLU A 201 29.33 -25.43 -4.63
C GLU A 201 28.17 -25.91 -3.76
N VAL A 202 27.19 -25.05 -3.47
CA VAL A 202 26.14 -25.34 -2.47
C VAL A 202 25.11 -26.34 -2.98
N ILE A 203 24.57 -26.13 -4.18
CA ILE A 203 23.57 -27.02 -4.77
C ILE A 203 24.14 -28.44 -4.96
N PRO A 204 25.33 -28.63 -5.55
CA PRO A 204 25.93 -29.96 -5.68
C PRO A 204 26.18 -30.64 -4.34
N ALA A 205 26.60 -29.89 -3.31
CA ALA A 205 26.78 -30.44 -1.96
C ALA A 205 25.44 -30.92 -1.36
N LEU A 206 24.34 -30.19 -1.56
CA LEU A 206 23.02 -30.63 -1.13
C LEU A 206 22.53 -31.86 -1.90
N GLU A 207 22.82 -31.94 -3.20
CA GLU A 207 22.47 -33.10 -4.04
C GLU A 207 23.23 -34.37 -3.64
N GLN A 208 24.45 -34.23 -3.11
CA GLN A 208 25.19 -35.35 -2.50
C GLN A 208 24.53 -35.85 -1.21
N VAL A 209 23.86 -34.98 -0.45
CA VAL A 209 23.07 -35.38 0.73
C VAL A 209 21.79 -36.08 0.29
N ASN A 210 21.09 -35.52 -0.70
CA ASN A 210 19.90 -36.12 -1.29
C ASN A 210 19.74 -35.68 -2.76
N PRO A 211 19.69 -36.62 -3.74
CA PRO A 211 19.50 -36.28 -5.15
C PRO A 211 18.24 -35.44 -5.44
N ALA A 212 17.22 -35.50 -4.58
CA ALA A 212 15.99 -34.72 -4.70
C ALA A 212 16.08 -33.31 -4.05
N ALA A 213 17.26 -32.84 -3.65
CA ALA A 213 17.43 -31.57 -2.93
C ALA A 213 16.74 -30.37 -3.60
N ARG A 214 16.94 -30.18 -4.91
CA ARG A 214 16.28 -29.09 -5.67
C ARG A 214 14.75 -29.20 -5.60
N GLN A 215 14.21 -30.39 -5.81
CA GLN A 215 12.77 -30.64 -5.77
C GLN A 215 12.19 -30.42 -4.37
N ASN A 216 12.90 -30.85 -3.32
CA ASN A 216 12.48 -30.64 -1.93
C ASN A 216 12.48 -29.16 -1.55
N ILE A 217 13.43 -28.37 -2.04
CA ILE A 217 13.46 -26.91 -1.84
C ILE A 217 12.24 -26.27 -2.50
N LEU A 218 11.96 -26.60 -3.76
CA LEU A 218 10.83 -26.05 -4.50
C LEU A 218 9.49 -26.43 -3.83
N ARG A 219 9.32 -27.69 -3.46
CA ARG A 219 8.12 -28.15 -2.76
C ARG A 219 7.93 -27.44 -1.42
N THR A 220 8.99 -27.31 -0.62
CA THR A 220 8.93 -26.54 0.64
C THR A 220 8.49 -25.10 0.38
N ARG A 221 9.00 -24.49 -0.70
CA ARG A 221 8.63 -23.13 -1.09
C ARG A 221 7.16 -23.04 -1.52
N ASP A 222 6.65 -24.02 -2.24
CA ASP A 222 5.25 -24.04 -2.68
C ASP A 222 4.30 -24.22 -1.49
N GLU A 223 4.61 -25.13 -0.55
CA GLU A 223 3.88 -25.28 0.72
C GLU A 223 3.91 -23.97 1.54
N MET A 224 5.05 -23.26 1.57
CA MET A 224 5.14 -21.94 2.20
C MET A 224 4.29 -20.87 1.50
N GLU A 225 4.11 -20.95 0.19
CA GLU A 225 3.25 -20.02 -0.56
C GLU A 225 1.78 -20.27 -0.26
N GLU A 226 1.34 -21.53 -0.22
CA GLU A 226 -0.03 -21.91 0.18
C GLU A 226 -0.37 -21.40 1.59
N ASP A 227 0.54 -21.58 2.55
CA ASP A 227 0.39 -21.05 3.91
C ASP A 227 0.30 -19.51 3.92
N GLU A 228 1.12 -18.85 3.10
CA GLU A 228 1.16 -17.39 3.00
C GLU A 228 -0.12 -16.82 2.40
N ASP A 229 -0.68 -17.49 1.39
CA ASP A 229 -1.93 -17.11 0.75
C ASP A 229 -3.10 -17.18 1.74
N LEU A 230 -3.21 -18.30 2.47
CA LEU A 230 -4.24 -18.46 3.51
C LEU A 230 -4.11 -17.37 4.60
N ILE A 231 -2.90 -17.11 5.10
CA ILE A 231 -2.66 -16.05 6.10
C ILE A 231 -3.01 -14.68 5.52
N GLY A 232 -2.71 -14.46 4.24
CA GLY A 232 -3.09 -13.28 3.48
C GLY A 232 -4.60 -13.09 3.44
N ASP A 233 -5.35 -14.12 3.11
CA ASP A 233 -6.82 -14.08 3.02
C ASP A 233 -7.47 -13.82 4.37
N LEU A 234 -7.02 -14.52 5.43
CA LEU A 234 -7.50 -14.29 6.79
C LEU A 234 -7.26 -12.85 7.25
N ALA A 235 -6.11 -12.26 6.91
CA ALA A 235 -5.83 -10.88 7.24
C ALA A 235 -6.66 -9.88 6.41
N GLY A 236 -6.90 -10.19 5.13
CA GLY A 236 -7.79 -9.40 4.28
C GLY A 236 -9.22 -9.39 4.80
N GLN A 237 -9.73 -10.56 5.18
CA GLN A 237 -11.05 -10.70 5.79
C GLN A 237 -11.13 -9.94 7.12
N ALA A 238 -10.14 -10.11 8.00
CA ALA A 238 -10.11 -9.39 9.27
C ALA A 238 -10.11 -7.86 9.08
N ILE A 239 -9.36 -7.36 8.09
CA ILE A 239 -9.38 -5.94 7.72
C ILE A 239 -10.75 -5.52 7.20
N ALA A 240 -11.37 -6.29 6.30
CA ALA A 240 -12.68 -5.96 5.76
C ALA A 240 -13.79 -5.98 6.84
N ASP A 241 -13.70 -6.88 7.82
CA ASP A 241 -14.65 -6.98 8.92
C ASP A 241 -14.43 -5.88 9.98
N GLY A 242 -13.18 -5.44 10.15
CA GLY A 242 -12.78 -4.52 11.22
C GLY A 242 -12.74 -3.05 10.80
N ILE A 243 -12.37 -2.78 9.55
CA ILE A 243 -12.28 -1.43 8.98
C ILE A 243 -13.55 -1.22 8.15
N GLY A 244 -14.52 -0.48 8.69
CA GLY A 244 -15.66 0.04 7.91
C GLY A 244 -15.20 1.13 6.93
N GLU A 245 -15.94 2.24 6.81
CA GLU A 245 -15.53 3.40 5.97
C GLU A 245 -14.33 4.21 6.54
N GLY A 246 -13.71 3.78 7.65
CA GLY A 246 -12.59 4.47 8.30
C GLY A 246 -11.19 3.97 7.87
N ALA A 247 -10.12 4.62 8.34
CA ALA A 247 -8.73 4.18 8.13
C ALA A 247 -8.10 3.50 9.37
N GLU A 248 -8.88 3.32 10.44
CA GLU A 248 -8.44 2.82 11.74
C GLU A 248 -9.01 1.41 12.01
N PHE A 249 -8.21 0.53 12.65
CA PHE A 249 -8.56 -0.86 12.93
C PHE A 249 -8.79 -1.11 14.43
N PRO A 250 -9.87 -1.80 14.85
CA PRO A 250 -10.11 -2.07 16.26
C PRO A 250 -9.04 -2.95 16.91
N ALA A 251 -8.41 -2.44 17.97
CA ALA A 251 -7.37 -3.16 18.72
C ALA A 251 -7.88 -4.50 19.29
N GLY A 252 -9.12 -4.54 19.75
CA GLY A 252 -9.76 -5.77 20.26
C GLY A 252 -9.87 -6.88 19.21
N LEU A 253 -10.12 -6.53 17.94
CA LEU A 253 -10.12 -7.52 16.85
C LEU A 253 -8.72 -8.05 16.63
N LEU A 254 -7.70 -7.20 16.67
CA LEU A 254 -6.31 -7.62 16.45
C LEU A 254 -5.89 -8.64 17.51
N LEU A 255 -6.22 -8.37 18.79
CA LEU A 255 -5.90 -9.24 19.91
C LEU A 255 -6.54 -10.64 19.81
N GLY A 256 -7.69 -10.75 19.14
CA GLY A 256 -8.37 -12.03 18.90
C GLY A 256 -7.77 -12.88 17.77
N LEU A 257 -6.91 -12.30 16.93
CA LEU A 257 -6.31 -13.00 15.79
C LEU A 257 -5.08 -13.82 16.19
N HIS A 258 -4.77 -14.87 15.43
CA HIS A 258 -3.53 -15.61 15.57
C HIS A 258 -2.31 -14.69 15.28
N PRO A 259 -1.16 -14.83 15.98
CA PRO A 259 0.00 -13.94 15.80
C PRO A 259 0.51 -13.80 14.36
N ALA A 260 0.40 -14.86 13.55
CA ALA A 260 0.75 -14.80 12.13
C ALA A 260 -0.16 -13.85 11.34
N VAL A 261 -1.46 -13.85 11.66
CA VAL A 261 -2.48 -13.00 11.04
C VAL A 261 -2.38 -11.57 11.57
N GLN A 262 -2.13 -11.39 12.88
CA GLN A 262 -1.88 -10.07 13.48
C GLN A 262 -0.80 -9.30 12.73
N ARG A 263 0.37 -9.92 12.54
CA ARG A 263 1.49 -9.32 11.79
C ARG A 263 1.10 -8.97 10.35
N ARG A 264 0.25 -9.79 9.72
CA ARG A 264 -0.21 -9.59 8.33
C ARG A 264 -1.18 -8.41 8.23
N VAL A 265 -2.11 -8.29 9.18
CA VAL A 265 -3.05 -7.16 9.30
C VAL A 265 -2.27 -5.86 9.48
N LEU A 266 -1.39 -5.79 10.48
CA LEU A 266 -0.58 -4.59 10.77
C LEU A 266 0.21 -4.12 9.55
N ARG A 267 0.81 -5.06 8.80
CA ARG A 267 1.55 -4.72 7.60
C ARG A 267 0.65 -4.23 6.48
N ARG A 268 -0.45 -4.92 6.18
CA ARG A 268 -1.39 -4.50 5.12
C ARG A 268 -2.01 -3.15 5.43
N MET A 269 -2.33 -2.87 6.70
CA MET A 269 -2.77 -1.54 7.13
C MET A 269 -1.71 -0.48 6.85
N ALA A 270 -0.45 -0.73 7.23
CA ALA A 270 0.63 0.23 6.99
C ALA A 270 0.90 0.44 5.49
N GLU A 271 0.91 -0.63 4.71
CA GLU A 271 1.08 -0.57 3.25
C GLU A 271 -0.08 0.18 2.57
N GLY A 272 -1.32 -0.04 3.03
CA GLY A 272 -2.51 0.66 2.55
C GLY A 272 -2.51 2.15 2.88
N ALA A 273 -2.16 2.50 4.12
CA ALA A 273 -2.11 3.90 4.58
C ALA A 273 -0.98 4.69 3.90
N LEU A 274 0.20 4.09 3.74
CA LEU A 274 1.39 4.78 3.23
C LEU A 274 1.59 4.63 1.71
N GLY A 275 0.79 3.79 1.05
CA GLY A 275 0.88 3.54 -0.40
C GLY A 275 2.20 2.90 -0.85
N ARG A 276 2.96 2.30 0.06
CA ARG A 276 4.29 1.73 -0.20
C ARG A 276 4.53 0.45 0.62
N PRO A 277 5.42 -0.46 0.19
CA PRO A 277 5.81 -1.61 1.02
C PRO A 277 6.37 -1.17 2.39
N VAL A 278 5.91 -1.82 3.45
CA VAL A 278 6.33 -1.55 4.84
C VAL A 278 6.79 -2.84 5.49
N ALA A 279 7.95 -2.82 6.14
CA ALA A 279 8.45 -3.97 6.89
C ALA A 279 7.91 -3.95 8.32
N ILE A 280 7.17 -4.99 8.70
CA ILE A 280 6.72 -5.22 10.08
C ILE A 280 7.39 -6.50 10.59
N PRO A 281 8.59 -6.41 11.21
CA PRO A 281 9.27 -7.58 11.76
C PRO A 281 8.51 -8.14 12.97
N PRO A 282 8.74 -9.41 13.35
CA PRO A 282 8.06 -10.04 14.48
C PRO A 282 8.13 -9.24 15.79
N GLY A 283 9.27 -8.62 16.09
CA GLY A 283 9.43 -7.78 17.28
C GLY A 283 8.53 -6.55 17.29
N LEU A 284 8.44 -5.84 16.16
CA LEU A 284 7.57 -4.67 16.03
C LEU A 284 6.08 -5.07 16.07
N ALA A 285 5.72 -6.18 15.44
CA ALA A 285 4.37 -6.72 15.53
C ALA A 285 3.98 -7.09 16.97
N ALA A 286 4.87 -7.77 17.70
CA ALA A 286 4.64 -8.14 19.09
C ALA A 286 4.46 -6.90 19.97
N GLU A 287 5.24 -5.85 19.73
CA GLU A 287 5.12 -4.60 20.45
C GLU A 287 3.80 -3.87 20.13
N ALA A 288 3.37 -3.84 18.86
CA ALA A 288 2.08 -3.27 18.48
C ALA A 288 0.90 -4.01 19.14
N VAL A 289 0.98 -5.34 19.19
CA VAL A 289 -0.01 -6.19 19.89
C VAL A 289 0.02 -5.93 21.39
N ARG A 290 1.20 -5.72 21.99
CA ARG A 290 1.34 -5.34 23.40
C ARG A 290 0.62 -4.01 23.66
N LEU A 291 0.86 -2.99 22.84
CA LEU A 291 0.20 -1.68 22.97
C LEU A 291 -1.32 -1.79 22.77
N ALA A 292 -1.77 -2.60 21.81
CA ALA A 292 -3.20 -2.88 21.58
C ALA A 292 -3.91 -3.44 22.83
N GLY A 293 -3.19 -4.17 23.68
CA GLY A 293 -3.70 -4.72 24.95
C GLY A 293 -3.71 -3.75 26.13
N HIS A 294 -3.15 -2.54 26.01
CA HIS A 294 -3.04 -1.58 27.11
C HIS A 294 -4.00 -0.38 26.91
N PRO A 295 -4.74 0.06 27.96
CA PRO A 295 -5.69 1.16 27.86
C PRO A 295 -5.07 2.50 27.42
N GLU A 296 -3.80 2.73 27.78
CA GLU A 296 -3.08 3.95 27.43
C GLU A 296 -2.64 4.00 25.96
N GLY A 297 -2.63 2.84 25.29
CA GLY A 297 -2.14 2.72 23.93
C GLY A 297 -0.66 3.08 23.79
N GLY A 298 -0.27 3.61 22.64
CA GLY A 298 1.11 4.07 22.38
C GLY A 298 1.41 4.26 20.90
N VAL A 299 2.63 4.68 20.60
CA VAL A 299 3.10 4.96 19.24
C VAL A 299 4.36 4.16 18.96
N LEU A 300 4.46 3.60 17.76
CA LEU A 300 5.62 2.87 17.26
C LEU A 300 6.14 3.48 15.98
N ASP A 301 7.45 3.68 15.94
CA ASP A 301 8.15 4.14 14.75
C ASP A 301 8.25 3.00 13.72
N LEU A 302 7.74 3.25 12.52
CA LEU A 302 7.83 2.38 11.35
C LEU A 302 9.04 2.73 10.46
N GLY A 303 9.79 3.77 10.81
CA GLY A 303 10.92 4.32 10.08
C GLY A 303 10.51 5.31 8.99
N GLY A 304 11.43 6.19 8.61
CA GLY A 304 11.18 7.21 7.57
C GLY A 304 10.20 8.31 8.01
N GLY A 305 9.96 8.42 9.32
CA GLY A 305 8.99 9.35 9.88
C GLY A 305 7.56 8.81 9.88
N ASP A 306 7.32 7.52 9.62
CA ASP A 306 5.97 6.95 9.71
C ASP A 306 5.73 6.26 11.04
N VAL A 307 4.50 6.32 11.54
CA VAL A 307 4.15 5.79 12.85
C VAL A 307 2.89 4.94 12.82
N LEU A 308 2.90 3.89 13.63
CA LEU A 308 1.71 3.14 14.02
C LEU A 308 1.27 3.62 15.40
N SER A 309 0.03 4.07 15.52
CA SER A 309 -0.54 4.53 16.79
C SER A 309 -1.64 3.59 17.25
N VAL A 310 -1.65 3.29 18.55
CA VAL A 310 -2.78 2.69 19.25
C VAL A 310 -3.37 3.76 20.16
N GLU A 311 -4.58 4.22 19.88
CA GLU A 311 -5.27 5.23 20.69
C GLU A 311 -6.75 4.86 20.84
N SER A 312 -7.28 4.97 22.06
CA SER A 312 -8.70 4.74 22.34
C SER A 312 -9.26 3.39 21.84
N GLY A 313 -8.41 2.35 21.80
CA GLY A 313 -8.78 1.01 21.32
C GLY A 313 -8.79 0.87 19.79
N LEU A 314 -8.23 1.84 19.07
CA LEU A 314 -8.10 1.85 17.62
C LEU A 314 -6.62 1.90 17.23
N ILE A 315 -6.29 1.26 16.12
CA ILE A 315 -4.95 1.19 15.54
C ILE A 315 -4.97 1.99 14.23
N GLY A 316 -4.09 2.97 14.12
CA GLY A 316 -3.93 3.80 12.93
C GLY A 316 -2.48 3.78 12.45
N VAL A 317 -2.28 4.15 11.18
CA VAL A 317 -0.95 4.40 10.62
C VAL A 317 -0.97 5.76 9.95
N ASN A 318 -0.02 6.62 10.32
CA ASN A 318 0.11 7.97 9.79
C ASN A 318 1.59 8.28 9.53
N SER A 319 1.87 9.16 8.57
CA SER A 319 3.19 9.79 8.51
C SER A 319 3.28 10.88 9.57
N ILE A 320 4.42 11.06 10.24
CA ILE A 320 4.66 12.19 11.16
C ILE A 320 4.47 13.53 10.43
N ALA A 321 4.66 13.56 9.10
CA ALA A 321 4.34 14.71 8.27
C ALA A 321 2.82 15.05 8.26
N GLU A 322 1.95 14.08 8.52
CA GLU A 322 0.49 14.22 8.69
C GLU A 322 0.03 14.14 10.16
N SER A 323 0.93 13.78 11.08
CA SER A 323 0.79 14.09 12.52
C SER A 323 0.92 15.59 12.67
N THR A 324 -0.09 16.31 12.23
CA THR A 324 -0.23 17.70 12.55
C THR A 324 -0.49 17.81 14.04
N ASP A 325 0.60 18.00 14.78
CA ASP A 325 0.75 19.17 15.62
C ASP A 325 0.51 20.43 14.74
N THR A 326 -0.69 20.55 14.15
CA THR A 326 -1.15 21.78 13.53
C THR A 326 -1.35 22.71 14.70
N ASP A 327 -0.76 23.89 14.61
CA ASP A 327 -1.12 24.97 15.51
C ASP A 327 -2.64 25.02 15.66
N PRO A 328 -3.15 25.12 16.91
CA PRO A 328 -4.58 25.14 17.14
C PRO A 328 -5.22 26.20 16.23
N PRO A 329 -6.31 25.87 15.52
CA PRO A 329 -6.92 26.79 14.58
C PRO A 329 -7.23 28.12 15.26
N ALA A 330 -6.90 29.21 14.58
CA ALA A 330 -7.16 30.55 15.08
C ALA A 330 -8.67 30.72 15.35
N PRO A 331 -9.05 31.47 16.39
CA PRO A 331 -10.45 31.73 16.66
C PRO A 331 -11.17 32.36 15.45
N VAL A 332 -12.41 31.94 15.20
CA VAL A 332 -13.24 32.46 14.11
C VAL A 332 -14.59 32.95 14.62
N THR A 333 -15.08 34.06 14.09
CA THR A 333 -16.38 34.61 14.44
C THR A 333 -17.47 34.08 13.52
N ILE A 334 -18.53 33.51 14.08
CA ILE A 334 -19.72 33.08 13.35
C ILE A 334 -20.57 34.32 13.01
N PRO A 335 -20.89 34.59 11.74
CA PRO A 335 -21.72 35.74 11.38
C PRO A 335 -23.11 35.70 12.05
N ALA A 336 -23.43 36.73 12.84
CA ALA A 336 -24.71 36.84 13.57
C ALA A 336 -25.96 36.99 12.67
N ARG A 337 -25.77 37.09 11.34
CA ARG A 337 -26.84 37.17 10.33
C ARG A 337 -26.95 35.90 9.48
N GLY A 338 -26.24 34.85 9.87
CA GLY A 338 -26.10 33.61 9.10
C GLY A 338 -24.91 33.65 8.13
N GLY A 339 -24.41 32.47 7.78
CA GLY A 339 -23.23 32.27 6.96
C GLY A 339 -22.46 31.01 7.37
N LYS A 340 -21.41 30.70 6.62
CA LYS A 340 -20.59 29.50 6.81
C LYS A 340 -19.16 29.88 7.17
N VAL A 341 -18.61 29.25 8.21
CA VAL A 341 -17.23 29.42 8.63
C VAL A 341 -16.51 28.08 8.69
N ARG A 342 -15.18 28.13 8.58
CA ARG A 342 -14.31 26.98 8.80
C ARG A 342 -13.49 27.17 10.06
N PHE A 343 -13.37 26.12 10.87
CA PHE A 343 -12.53 26.09 12.05
C PHE A 343 -11.69 24.82 12.03
N GLY A 344 -10.42 24.95 11.65
CA GLY A 344 -9.62 23.79 11.23
C GLY A 344 -10.33 23.05 10.08
N GLY A 345 -10.50 21.73 10.21
CA GLY A 345 -11.26 20.91 9.27
C GLY A 345 -12.78 20.97 9.42
N TRP A 346 -13.31 21.60 10.48
CA TRP A 346 -14.76 21.67 10.71
C TRP A 346 -15.42 22.75 9.86
N SER A 347 -16.63 22.44 9.39
CA SER A 347 -17.50 23.37 8.69
C SER A 347 -18.69 23.72 9.57
N ILE A 348 -18.78 24.97 10.01
CA ILE A 348 -19.89 25.44 10.86
C ILE A 348 -20.76 26.39 10.04
N GLU A 349 -22.03 26.05 9.91
CA GLU A 349 -23.03 26.82 9.19
C GLU A 349 -24.01 27.43 10.18
N ALA A 350 -24.35 28.70 9.96
CA ALA A 350 -25.24 29.46 10.80
C ALA A 350 -26.40 30.01 9.96
N GLU A 351 -27.61 29.90 10.49
CA GLU A 351 -28.84 30.36 9.85
C GLU A 351 -29.66 31.15 10.88
N LEU A 352 -30.08 32.37 10.51
CA LEU A 352 -30.94 33.16 11.37
C LEU A 352 -32.40 32.85 11.05
N ILE A 353 -33.14 32.34 12.03
CA ILE A 353 -34.56 32.03 11.93
C ILE A 353 -35.34 32.84 12.97
N ASP A 354 -36.65 33.04 12.74
CA ASP A 354 -37.52 33.65 13.74
C ASP A 354 -37.91 32.65 14.83
N GLY A 355 -38.19 33.14 16.04
CA GLY A 355 -38.44 32.25 17.17
C GLY A 355 -39.73 31.44 17.09
N LYS A 356 -40.74 31.87 16.31
CA LYS A 356 -41.94 31.04 16.08
C LYS A 356 -41.60 29.83 15.21
N THR A 357 -40.81 30.06 14.16
CA THR A 357 -40.28 28.99 13.30
C THR A 357 -39.40 28.02 14.10
N ALA A 358 -38.50 28.54 14.94
CA ALA A 358 -37.68 27.69 15.82
C ALA A 358 -38.53 26.82 16.76
N MET A 359 -39.50 27.43 17.47
CA MET A 359 -40.39 26.71 18.39
C MET A 359 -41.25 25.66 17.69
N ALA A 360 -41.70 25.94 16.45
CA ALA A 360 -42.49 25.01 15.65
C ALA A 360 -41.66 23.83 15.10
N MET A 361 -40.38 24.07 14.77
CA MET A 361 -39.50 23.05 14.20
C MET A 361 -38.91 22.12 15.28
N PHE A 362 -38.66 22.63 16.49
CA PHE A 362 -37.79 21.95 17.46
C PHE A 362 -38.37 21.83 18.88
N GLY A 363 -39.51 22.45 19.21
CA GLY A 363 -40.18 22.27 20.50
C GLY A 363 -39.48 22.90 21.72
N ASP A 364 -39.81 22.43 22.93
CA ASP A 364 -39.23 22.92 24.19
C ASP A 364 -37.74 22.53 24.30
N PRO A 365 -36.80 23.50 24.37
CA PRO A 365 -35.37 23.19 24.42
C PRO A 365 -34.91 22.53 25.73
N PHE A 366 -35.78 22.42 26.73
CA PHE A 366 -35.57 21.61 27.94
C PHE A 366 -36.10 20.18 27.80
N GLN A 367 -36.93 19.88 26.80
CA GLN A 367 -37.28 18.51 26.46
C GLN A 367 -36.17 17.95 25.56
N THR A 368 -35.19 17.33 26.21
CA THR A 368 -34.20 16.49 25.54
C THR A 368 -34.93 15.50 24.63
N PHE A 369 -34.82 15.67 23.30
CA PHE A 369 -35.14 14.59 22.39
C PHE A 369 -34.18 13.46 22.73
N PHE A 370 -34.72 12.31 23.11
CA PHE A 370 -33.97 11.07 23.17
C PHE A 370 -34.25 10.34 21.85
N GLY A 371 -33.65 10.85 20.77
CA GLY A 371 -33.53 10.17 19.49
C GLY A 371 -32.19 9.45 19.39
N SER A 372 -32.19 8.28 18.76
CA SER A 372 -30.96 7.56 18.43
C SER A 372 -30.14 8.34 17.41
N GLU A 373 -28.82 8.40 17.63
CA GLU A 373 -27.75 8.82 16.71
C GLU A 373 -27.25 10.28 16.86
N PHE A 374 -25.92 10.41 16.77
CA PHE A 374 -25.07 11.60 16.92
C PHE A 374 -25.54 12.92 16.26
N GLN A 375 -26.57 12.89 15.42
CA GLN A 375 -27.04 14.01 14.61
C GLN A 375 -27.67 15.14 15.43
N GLU A 376 -28.33 14.85 16.56
CA GLU A 376 -28.95 15.88 17.41
C GLU A 376 -27.93 16.84 18.06
N TRP A 377 -26.66 16.42 18.18
CA TRP A 377 -25.61 17.16 18.89
C TRP A 377 -24.74 18.01 17.97
N ILE A 378 -24.92 17.86 16.65
CA ILE A 378 -24.29 18.64 15.57
C ILE A 378 -25.08 19.93 15.29
N LEU A 379 -26.31 20.00 15.78
CA LEU A 379 -27.18 21.15 15.67
C LEU A 379 -27.30 21.87 17.02
N ALA A 380 -27.29 23.20 17.03
CA ALA A 380 -27.60 23.99 18.21
C ALA A 380 -28.42 25.23 17.84
N GLU A 381 -29.30 25.64 18.74
CA GLU A 381 -30.05 26.88 18.62
C GLU A 381 -29.70 27.84 19.75
N ILE A 382 -29.51 29.10 19.39
CA ILE A 382 -29.15 30.14 20.34
C ILE A 382 -30.18 31.26 20.23
N GLY A 383 -30.98 31.41 21.29
CA GLY A 383 -31.98 32.48 21.43
C GLY A 383 -31.37 33.81 21.82
N ASP A 384 -32.04 34.89 21.41
CA ASP A 384 -31.81 36.26 21.88
C ASP A 384 -30.39 36.80 21.64
N ILE A 385 -29.79 36.41 20.51
CA ILE A 385 -28.51 36.97 20.08
C ILE A 385 -28.73 38.42 19.61
N PRO A 386 -28.13 39.42 20.28
CA PRO A 386 -28.17 40.80 19.84
C PRO A 386 -27.54 40.92 18.45
N ALA A 387 -28.13 41.75 17.57
CA ALA A 387 -27.64 41.97 16.20
C ALA A 387 -26.19 42.46 16.09
N VAL A 388 -25.58 42.86 17.21
CA VAL A 388 -24.27 43.53 17.32
C VAL A 388 -23.19 42.59 17.89
N ARG A 389 -23.55 41.44 18.48
CA ARG A 389 -22.59 40.50 19.08
C ARG A 389 -22.68 39.15 18.38
N ALA A 390 -21.53 38.64 17.95
CA ALA A 390 -21.43 37.40 17.20
C ALA A 390 -20.82 36.29 18.06
N PRO A 391 -21.25 35.02 17.91
CA PRO A 391 -20.57 33.89 18.52
C PRO A 391 -19.16 33.73 17.97
N GLU A 392 -18.26 33.20 18.80
CA GLU A 392 -16.88 32.90 18.46
C GLU A 392 -16.61 31.41 18.63
N VAL A 393 -15.86 30.82 17.70
CA VAL A 393 -15.39 29.45 17.78
C VAL A 393 -13.91 29.48 18.07
N ARG A 394 -13.50 28.83 19.16
CA ARG A 394 -12.10 28.68 19.54
C ARG A 394 -11.84 27.30 20.14
N VAL A 395 -10.57 26.98 20.30
CA VAL A 395 -10.14 25.77 21.02
C VAL A 395 -10.45 25.90 22.51
N TRP A 396 -10.65 24.77 23.16
CA TRP A 396 -10.77 24.72 24.62
C TRP A 396 -9.41 24.98 25.29
N GLY A 397 -9.44 25.60 26.47
CA GLY A 397 -8.30 25.82 27.33
C GLY A 397 -8.42 25.09 28.68
N PRO A 398 -7.30 24.89 29.40
CA PRO A 398 -7.33 24.40 30.76
C PRO A 398 -8.22 25.27 31.65
N GLY A 399 -9.16 24.64 32.37
CA GLY A 399 -10.10 25.33 33.24
C GLY A 399 -11.40 25.78 32.57
N ASP A 400 -11.56 25.65 31.25
CA ASP A 400 -12.84 25.92 30.58
C ASP A 400 -13.93 24.96 31.09
N ARG A 401 -15.13 25.51 31.35
CA ARG A 401 -16.29 24.78 31.89
C ARG A 401 -17.56 25.07 31.12
N VAL A 402 -18.49 24.12 31.16
CA VAL A 402 -19.83 24.23 30.58
C VAL A 402 -20.88 23.95 31.65
N ASN A 403 -22.05 24.57 31.53
CA ASN A 403 -23.23 24.26 32.33
C ASN A 403 -24.19 23.41 31.48
N PRO A 404 -24.05 22.08 31.46
CA PRO A 404 -24.80 21.22 30.56
C PRO A 404 -26.31 21.27 30.82
N ILE A 405 -27.11 21.29 29.74
CA ILE A 405 -28.57 21.11 29.83
C ILE A 405 -28.87 19.75 30.48
N GLY A 406 -29.87 19.72 31.37
CA GLY A 406 -30.39 18.49 31.98
C GLY A 406 -29.54 17.85 33.09
N LEU A 407 -28.28 18.24 33.27
CA LEU A 407 -27.35 17.58 34.21
C LEU A 407 -27.08 18.35 35.51
N GLY A 408 -27.49 19.62 35.62
CA GLY A 408 -27.32 20.43 36.84
C GLY A 408 -25.86 20.76 37.17
N GLY A 409 -25.57 22.03 37.45
CA GLY A 409 -24.21 22.47 37.81
C GLY A 409 -23.27 22.65 36.63
N SER A 410 -21.97 22.71 36.92
CA SER A 410 -20.90 23.05 35.96
C SER A 410 -19.91 21.90 35.83
N ARG A 411 -19.49 21.56 34.60
CA ARG A 411 -18.56 20.47 34.30
C ARG A 411 -17.34 20.98 33.54
N SER A 412 -16.16 20.41 33.79
CA SER A 412 -14.96 20.78 33.04
C SER A 412 -15.01 20.22 31.62
N LEU A 413 -14.48 20.96 30.65
CA LEU A 413 -14.39 20.43 29.28
C LEU A 413 -13.44 19.24 29.17
N GLN A 414 -12.44 19.15 30.04
CA GLN A 414 -11.55 17.97 30.11
C GLN A 414 -12.34 16.70 30.41
N ASP A 415 -13.28 16.74 31.37
CA ASP A 415 -14.13 15.60 31.70
C ASP A 415 -15.07 15.29 30.54
N VAL A 416 -15.65 16.32 29.90
CA VAL A 416 -16.52 16.17 28.71
C VAL A 416 -15.82 15.39 27.61
N PHE A 417 -14.62 15.78 27.21
CA PHE A 417 -13.85 15.06 26.18
C PHE A 417 -13.42 13.66 26.61
N THR A 418 -13.15 13.46 27.89
CA THR A 418 -12.70 12.17 28.43
C THR A 418 -13.83 11.15 28.45
N ASP A 419 -15.02 11.53 28.93
CA ASP A 419 -16.17 10.63 28.98
C ASP A 419 -16.70 10.30 27.58
N ALA A 420 -16.59 11.26 26.65
CA ALA A 420 -16.89 11.04 25.24
C ALA A 420 -15.79 10.28 24.48
N LYS A 421 -14.70 9.88 25.17
CA LYS A 421 -13.56 9.15 24.60
C LYS A 421 -12.92 9.81 23.38
N VAL A 422 -12.94 11.14 23.32
CA VAL A 422 -12.33 11.88 22.20
C VAL A 422 -10.80 11.79 22.29
N PRO A 423 -10.10 11.34 21.22
CA PRO A 423 -8.64 11.27 21.19
C PRO A 423 -7.96 12.62 21.44
N ARG A 424 -6.80 12.62 22.12
CA ARG A 424 -6.10 13.86 22.53
C ARG A 424 -5.69 14.72 21.34
N SER A 425 -5.31 14.10 20.23
CA SER A 425 -5.01 14.75 18.94
C SER A 425 -6.22 15.55 18.42
N LYS A 426 -7.42 14.93 18.40
CA LYS A 426 -8.67 15.56 17.95
C LYS A 426 -9.14 16.69 18.89
N ARG A 427 -8.87 16.60 20.21
CA ARG A 427 -9.26 17.65 21.19
C ARG A 427 -8.64 19.01 20.87
N ARG A 428 -7.45 19.07 20.26
CA ARG A 428 -6.75 20.33 19.96
C ARG A 428 -7.38 21.15 18.84
N ALA A 429 -8.13 20.52 17.96
CA ALA A 429 -8.82 21.17 16.84
C ALA A 429 -10.36 21.10 16.96
N TRP A 430 -10.88 20.64 18.11
CA TRP A 430 -12.32 20.52 18.32
C TRP A 430 -12.93 21.92 18.54
N PRO A 431 -13.98 22.30 17.78
CA PRO A 431 -14.62 23.59 17.94
C PRO A 431 -15.32 23.71 19.29
N VAL A 432 -15.14 24.84 19.97
CA VAL A 432 -15.97 25.25 21.11
C VAL A 432 -16.60 26.59 20.79
N VAL A 433 -17.92 26.66 20.82
CA VAL A 433 -18.68 27.86 20.49
C VAL A 433 -18.98 28.67 21.75
N TRP A 434 -18.53 29.91 21.74
CA TRP A 434 -18.65 30.89 22.80
C TRP A 434 -19.52 32.05 22.36
N PHE A 435 -20.16 32.68 23.32
CA PHE A 435 -20.82 33.97 23.13
C PHE A 435 -20.40 34.90 24.25
N GLY A 436 -19.45 35.77 23.94
CA GLY A 436 -18.73 36.50 24.97
C GLY A 436 -17.88 35.58 25.84
N ASP A 437 -18.10 35.64 27.14
CA ASP A 437 -17.44 34.83 28.17
C ASP A 437 -18.18 33.52 28.48
N ARG A 438 -19.30 33.26 27.81
CA ARG A 438 -20.14 32.08 28.06
C ARG A 438 -19.94 31.03 26.98
N LEU A 439 -19.64 29.80 27.41
CA LEU A 439 -19.65 28.65 26.54
C LEU A 439 -21.10 28.28 26.20
N LEU A 440 -21.42 28.20 24.92
CA LEU A 440 -22.73 27.83 24.42
C LEU A 440 -22.83 26.37 24.00
N TRP A 441 -21.82 25.87 23.27
CA TRP A 441 -21.91 24.57 22.64
C TRP A 441 -20.55 23.98 22.30
N VAL A 442 -20.41 22.67 22.52
CA VAL A 442 -19.31 21.85 21.99
C VAL A 442 -19.94 20.85 21.02
N PRO A 443 -19.75 21.02 19.69
CA PRO A 443 -20.38 20.18 18.68
C PRO A 443 -20.16 18.70 18.92
N GLY A 444 -21.25 17.93 18.84
CA GLY A 444 -21.27 16.49 19.04
C GLY A 444 -21.15 16.03 20.50
N LEU A 445 -20.91 16.93 21.46
CA LEU A 445 -20.55 16.55 22.84
C LEU A 445 -21.47 17.11 23.91
N VAL A 446 -21.72 18.43 23.92
CA VAL A 446 -22.51 19.05 24.99
C VAL A 446 -23.05 20.43 24.61
N ARG A 447 -24.27 20.74 25.05
CA ARG A 447 -24.90 22.07 24.94
C ARG A 447 -25.09 22.70 26.31
N SER A 448 -24.89 24.01 26.38
CA SER A 448 -25.01 24.83 27.58
C SER A 448 -26.45 25.26 27.85
N THR A 449 -26.79 25.54 29.11
CA THR A 449 -28.07 26.16 29.52
C THR A 449 -28.14 27.66 29.21
N HIS A 450 -27.10 28.24 28.63
CA HIS A 450 -27.06 29.65 28.22
C HIS A 450 -27.71 29.87 26.86
N CYS A 451 -28.42 30.99 26.71
CA CYS A 451 -29.05 31.43 25.47
C CYS A 451 -29.97 30.37 24.85
N LEU A 452 -30.73 29.66 25.68
CA LEU A 452 -31.76 28.74 25.23
C LEU A 452 -32.86 29.51 24.50
N VAL A 453 -33.45 28.86 23.50
CA VAL A 453 -34.65 29.39 22.84
C VAL A 453 -35.80 29.38 23.84
N THR A 454 -36.62 30.43 23.84
CA THR A 454 -37.83 30.47 24.65
C THR A 454 -39.00 30.86 23.78
N SER A 455 -40.22 30.75 24.29
CA SER A 455 -41.41 31.25 23.61
C SER A 455 -41.39 32.76 23.37
N GLU A 456 -40.53 33.49 24.09
CA GLU A 456 -40.33 34.94 23.97
C GLU A 456 -39.17 35.30 23.03
N SER A 457 -38.37 34.32 22.59
CA SER A 457 -37.23 34.60 21.73
C SER A 457 -37.70 35.09 20.37
N GLU A 458 -37.25 36.27 19.96
CA GLU A 458 -37.65 36.86 18.66
C GLU A 458 -36.74 36.39 17.52
N ARG A 459 -35.45 36.15 17.85
CA ARG A 459 -34.39 35.84 16.89
C ARG A 459 -33.58 34.66 17.39
N VAL A 460 -33.46 33.62 16.57
CA VAL A 460 -32.75 32.39 16.89
C VAL A 460 -31.68 32.15 15.84
N LEU A 461 -30.44 31.92 16.29
CA LEU A 461 -29.36 31.46 15.41
C LEU A 461 -29.26 29.95 15.51
N ARG A 462 -29.55 29.28 14.40
CA ARG A 462 -29.35 27.84 14.22
C ARG A 462 -27.93 27.60 13.74
N LEU A 463 -27.20 26.72 14.40
CA LEU A 463 -25.83 26.33 14.08
C LEU A 463 -25.79 24.85 13.72
N GLU A 464 -25.09 24.50 12.65
CA GLU A 464 -24.82 23.12 12.22
C GLU A 464 -23.31 22.94 12.02
N ALA A 465 -22.69 21.95 12.67
CA ALA A 465 -21.24 21.73 12.59
C ALA A 465 -20.87 20.36 11.98
N LYS A 466 -20.34 20.37 10.77
CA LYS A 466 -19.89 19.16 10.06
C LYS A 466 -18.42 18.87 10.37
N PRO A 467 -18.07 17.68 10.91
CA PRO A 467 -16.68 17.30 11.12
C PRO A 467 -15.96 16.97 9.81
N PRO A 468 -14.61 17.02 9.79
CA PRO A 468 -13.79 16.59 8.64
C PRO A 468 -13.67 15.07 8.51
N PHE A 469 -14.32 14.29 9.36
CA PHE A 469 -14.28 12.83 9.41
C PHE A 469 -15.70 12.27 9.40
N ALA A 470 -15.89 11.08 8.83
CA ALA A 470 -17.16 10.35 8.96
C ALA A 470 -17.43 10.02 10.44
N ILE A 471 -18.68 10.20 10.87
CA ILE A 471 -19.13 9.88 12.24
C ILE A 471 -19.71 8.46 12.25
#